data_AF-A0A3B0PJW2-F1
#
_entry.id   AF-A0A3B0PJW2-F1
#
_cell.length_a   1.000
_cell.length_b   1.000
_cell.length_c   1.000
_cell.angle_alpha   90.00
_cell.angle_beta   90.00
_cell.angle_gamma   90.00
#
_symmetry.space_group_name_H-M   'P 1'
#
loop_
_entity.id
_entity.type
_entity.pdbx_description
1 polymer ?
#
loop_
_entity_poly.entity_id
_entity_poly.type
_entity_poly.pdbx_seq_one_letter_code
_entity_poly.pdbx_strand_id
1 'polypeptide(L)'
;MKTITQSEIHKIYGGTIPEIASRMHVKNILILLEEFKKVKLNNELIFKNIDYIAYTKEPGLIGSLQVGYIVAQTMSRIYQKPILGLNHLEGHFYSAFINKELEFPVLCLLVSGGHSQIMLYKRYDEFEIVGETQDDAVGEVYDKIARKLNLGFPGGPIIDSIW
;
A
#
# COMPACT_ATOMS: atom_id res chain seq x y z
N MET A 1 -5.03 2.53 -15.13
CA MET A 1 -5.56 1.86 -13.91
C MET A 1 -6.10 2.96 -13.00
N LYS A 2 -7.33 2.83 -12.50
CA LYS A 2 -7.90 3.85 -11.61
C LYS A 2 -7.37 3.63 -10.19
N THR A 3 -6.81 4.67 -9.61
CA THR A 3 -6.41 4.70 -8.20
C THR A 3 -7.41 5.54 -7.43
N ILE A 4 -7.93 5.02 -6.31
CA ILE A 4 -8.84 5.76 -5.43
C ILE A 4 -8.08 6.08 -4.14
N THR A 5 -7.90 7.36 -3.86
CA THR A 5 -7.31 7.85 -2.61
C THR A 5 -8.39 8.29 -1.62
N GLN A 6 -8.06 8.26 -0.33
CA GLN A 6 -8.90 8.72 0.78
C GLN A 6 -8.35 10.01 1.42
N SER A 7 -7.31 10.64 0.83
CA SER A 7 -6.65 11.81 1.40
C SER A 7 -7.61 12.97 1.69
N GLU A 8 -8.57 13.24 0.80
CA GLU A 8 -9.48 14.39 0.92
C GLU A 8 -10.37 14.31 2.17
N ILE A 9 -10.89 13.12 2.50
CA ILE A 9 -11.72 12.94 3.70
C ILE A 9 -10.86 13.00 4.97
N HIS A 10 -9.62 12.52 4.92
CA HIS A 10 -8.69 12.55 6.05
C HIS A 10 -8.07 13.92 6.30
N LYS A 11 -8.00 14.77 5.27
CA LYS A 11 -7.49 16.15 5.35
C LYS A 11 -8.21 16.98 6.41
N ILE A 12 -9.52 16.78 6.57
CA ILE A 12 -10.35 17.49 7.57
C ILE A 12 -9.92 17.16 9.00
N TYR A 13 -9.36 15.96 9.21
CA TYR A 13 -8.90 15.48 10.51
C TYR A 13 -7.39 15.68 10.71
N GLY A 14 -6.68 16.18 9.69
CA GLY A 14 -5.23 16.34 9.70
C GLY A 14 -4.45 15.02 9.74
N GLY A 15 -5.09 13.88 9.47
CA GLY A 15 -4.47 12.56 9.51
C GLY A 15 -5.47 11.43 9.27
N THR A 16 -4.93 10.21 9.11
CA THR A 16 -5.73 9.02 8.83
C THR A 16 -6.52 8.58 10.07
N ILE A 17 -7.85 8.56 9.97
CA ILE A 17 -8.75 8.07 11.02
C ILE A 17 -9.08 6.59 10.74
N PRO A 18 -8.68 5.63 11.59
CA PRO A 18 -8.76 4.20 11.27
C PRO A 18 -10.17 3.68 10.92
N GLU A 19 -11.19 4.14 11.65
CA GLU A 19 -12.58 3.75 11.40
C GLU A 19 -13.10 4.27 10.05
N ILE A 20 -12.81 5.54 9.74
CA ILE A 20 -13.19 6.14 8.46
C ILE A 20 -12.47 5.41 7.31
N ALA A 21 -11.18 5.14 7.47
CA ALA A 21 -10.39 4.43 6.47
C ALA A 21 -10.99 3.05 6.16
N SER A 22 -11.34 2.29 7.20
CA SER A 22 -11.95 0.96 7.07
C SER A 22 -13.30 1.01 6.34
N ARG A 23 -14.18 1.97 6.66
CA ARG A 23 -15.45 2.18 5.93
C ARG A 23 -15.23 2.56 4.47
N MET A 24 -14.24 3.40 4.21
CA MET A 24 -13.88 3.81 2.85
C MET A 24 -13.31 2.64 2.04
N HIS A 25 -12.55 1.72 2.65
CA HIS A 25 -12.11 0.49 1.99
C HIS A 25 -13.29 -0.37 1.52
N VAL A 26 -14.31 -0.58 2.37
CA VAL A 26 -15.52 -1.33 1.98
C VAL A 26 -16.18 -0.72 0.74
N LYS A 27 -16.36 0.60 0.73
CA LYS A 27 -16.97 1.32 -0.40
C LYS A 27 -16.09 1.27 -1.66
N ASN A 28 -14.81 1.59 -1.52
CA ASN A 28 -13.91 1.80 -2.64
C ASN A 28 -13.52 0.50 -3.34
N ILE A 29 -13.33 -0.59 -2.59
CA ILE A 29 -13.03 -1.89 -3.20
C ILE A 29 -14.18 -2.36 -4.09
N LEU A 30 -15.44 -2.15 -3.68
CA LEU A 30 -16.58 -2.48 -4.53
C LEU A 30 -16.55 -1.72 -5.86
N ILE A 31 -16.25 -0.41 -5.83
CA ILE A 31 -16.11 0.41 -7.03
C ILE A 31 -15.00 -0.15 -7.94
N LEU A 32 -13.84 -0.49 -7.36
CA LEU A 32 -12.72 -1.06 -8.11
C LEU A 32 -13.06 -2.43 -8.71
N LEU A 33 -13.81 -3.28 -7.99
CA LEU A 33 -14.26 -4.57 -8.50
C LEU A 33 -15.23 -4.41 -9.69
N GLU A 34 -16.16 -3.46 -9.63
CA GLU A 34 -17.08 -3.18 -10.75
C GLU A 34 -16.35 -2.66 -11.99
N GLU A 35 -15.26 -1.91 -11.81
CA GLU A 35 -14.39 -1.52 -12.92
C GLU A 35 -13.55 -2.69 -13.42
N PHE A 36 -13.01 -3.50 -12.52
CA PHE A 36 -12.17 -4.65 -12.87
C PHE A 36 -12.95 -5.71 -13.66
N LYS A 37 -14.25 -5.90 -13.38
CA LYS A 37 -15.18 -6.73 -14.20
C LYS A 37 -15.23 -6.35 -15.67
N LYS A 38 -14.93 -5.10 -16.02
CA LYS A 38 -14.98 -4.61 -17.41
C LYS A 38 -13.65 -4.82 -18.14
N VAL A 39 -12.58 -5.16 -17.42
CA VAL A 39 -11.26 -5.39 -18.00
C VAL A 39 -11.24 -6.73 -18.74
N LYS A 40 -10.75 -6.68 -19.98
CA LYS A 40 -10.55 -7.86 -20.82
C LYS A 40 -9.07 -8.05 -21.13
N LEU A 41 -8.63 -9.30 -21.13
CA LEU A 41 -7.32 -9.73 -21.61
C LEU A 41 -7.55 -10.79 -22.68
N ASN A 42 -6.92 -10.63 -23.85
CA ASN A 42 -7.11 -11.53 -25.00
C ASN A 42 -8.59 -11.76 -25.39
N ASN A 43 -9.40 -10.69 -25.37
CA ASN A 43 -10.85 -10.69 -25.60
C ASN A 43 -11.72 -11.44 -24.56
N GLU A 44 -11.11 -11.98 -23.51
CA GLU A 44 -11.81 -12.65 -22.41
C GLU A 44 -11.83 -11.80 -21.14
N LEU A 45 -12.83 -12.03 -20.28
CA LEU A 45 -12.89 -11.37 -18.97
C LEU A 45 -11.66 -11.72 -18.15
N ILE A 46 -11.02 -10.71 -17.56
CA ILE A 46 -9.76 -10.88 -16.85
C ILE A 46 -9.83 -11.92 -15.73
N PHE A 47 -10.98 -12.05 -15.06
CA PHE A 47 -11.20 -13.04 -14.00
C PHE A 47 -11.09 -14.50 -14.43
N LYS A 48 -11.17 -14.80 -15.73
CA LYS A 48 -10.90 -16.17 -16.22
C LYS A 48 -9.41 -16.45 -16.36
N ASN A 49 -8.60 -15.40 -16.50
CA ASN A 49 -7.17 -15.44 -16.79
C ASN A 49 -6.30 -15.14 -15.55
N ILE A 50 -6.87 -15.19 -14.34
CA ILE A 50 -6.09 -15.03 -13.10
C ILE A 50 -5.61 -16.39 -12.59
N ASP A 51 -4.34 -16.46 -12.21
CA ASP A 51 -3.75 -17.65 -11.58
C ASP A 51 -3.74 -17.54 -10.06
N TYR A 52 -3.52 -16.33 -9.53
CA TYR A 52 -3.41 -16.06 -8.09
C TYR A 52 -4.20 -14.82 -7.70
N ILE A 53 -4.64 -14.77 -6.44
CA ILE A 53 -5.23 -13.59 -5.83
C ILE A 53 -4.33 -13.19 -4.65
N ALA A 54 -3.67 -12.03 -4.78
CA ALA A 54 -2.83 -11.49 -3.72
C ALA A 54 -3.57 -10.41 -2.92
N TYR A 55 -3.29 -10.31 -1.62
CA TYR A 55 -3.74 -9.23 -0.76
C TYR A 55 -2.66 -8.83 0.23
N THR A 56 -2.70 -7.58 0.69
CA THR A 56 -1.82 -7.11 1.75
C THR A 56 -2.26 -7.70 3.08
N LYS A 57 -1.40 -8.51 3.69
CA LYS A 57 -1.65 -9.15 4.98
C LYS A 57 -1.23 -8.25 6.15
N GLU A 58 -0.06 -7.63 6.04
CA GLU A 58 0.58 -6.84 7.10
C GLU A 58 1.80 -6.08 6.56
N PRO A 59 2.34 -5.09 7.29
CA PRO A 59 1.69 -4.34 8.37
C PRO A 59 0.60 -3.39 7.84
N GLY A 60 -0.18 -2.80 8.75
CA GLY A 60 -1.19 -1.79 8.40
C GLY A 60 -2.34 -1.71 9.40
N LEU A 61 -3.33 -0.86 9.10
CA LEU A 61 -4.52 -0.69 9.94
C LEU A 61 -5.41 -1.94 9.86
N ILE A 62 -5.61 -2.60 11.00
CA ILE A 62 -6.29 -3.90 11.08
C ILE A 62 -7.67 -3.91 10.40
N GLY A 63 -8.48 -2.86 10.58
CA GLY A 63 -9.80 -2.77 9.96
C GLY A 63 -9.74 -2.67 8.44
N SER A 64 -8.72 -1.98 7.89
CA SER A 64 -8.52 -1.86 6.44
C SER A 64 -7.96 -3.17 5.84
N LEU A 65 -7.02 -3.82 6.54
CA LEU A 65 -6.47 -5.12 6.15
C LEU A 65 -7.54 -6.22 6.11
N GLN A 66 -8.43 -6.24 7.11
CA GLN A 66 -9.53 -7.21 7.18
C GLN A 66 -10.47 -7.11 5.97
N VAL A 67 -10.80 -5.90 5.50
CA VAL A 67 -11.63 -5.73 4.30
C VAL A 67 -10.94 -6.33 3.08
N GLY A 68 -9.64 -6.06 2.88
CA GLY A 68 -8.86 -6.63 1.79
C GLY A 68 -8.82 -8.16 1.84
N TYR A 69 -8.57 -8.73 3.02
CA TYR A 69 -8.58 -10.17 3.25
C TYR A 69 -9.93 -10.82 2.90
N ILE A 70 -11.05 -10.26 3.39
CA ILE A 70 -12.39 -10.80 3.14
C ILE A 70 -12.70 -10.80 1.64
N VAL A 71 -12.36 -9.72 0.94
CA VAL A 71 -12.57 -9.62 -0.51
C VAL A 71 -11.72 -10.66 -1.23
N ALA A 72 -10.42 -10.73 -0.95
CA ALA A 72 -9.53 -11.70 -1.58
C ALA A 72 -9.98 -13.15 -1.33
N GLN A 73 -10.39 -13.47 -0.10
CA GLN A 73 -10.89 -14.79 0.27
C GLN A 73 -12.19 -15.14 -0.47
N THR A 74 -13.08 -14.16 -0.63
CA THR A 74 -14.33 -14.32 -1.38
C THR A 74 -14.05 -14.58 -2.85
N MET A 75 -13.16 -13.80 -3.46
CA MET A 75 -12.75 -13.97 -4.85
C MET A 75 -12.06 -15.33 -5.08
N SER A 76 -11.18 -15.74 -4.17
CA SER A 76 -10.54 -17.06 -4.20
C SER A 76 -11.55 -18.20 -4.21
N ARG A 77 -12.62 -18.11 -3.40
CA ARG A 77 -13.69 -19.11 -3.39
C ARG A 77 -14.53 -19.11 -4.66
N ILE A 78 -14.88 -17.93 -5.20
CA ILE A 78 -15.69 -17.82 -6.41
C ILE A 78 -14.95 -18.34 -7.64
N TYR A 79 -13.68 -17.96 -7.79
CA TYR A 79 -12.88 -18.29 -8.98
C TYR A 79 -12.00 -19.53 -8.81
N GLN A 80 -12.03 -20.16 -7.63
CA GLN A 80 -11.23 -21.33 -7.27
C GLN A 80 -9.73 -21.11 -7.52
N LYS A 81 -9.22 -19.95 -7.10
CA LYS A 81 -7.81 -19.57 -7.27
C LYS A 81 -7.07 -19.53 -5.93
N PRO A 82 -5.80 -19.94 -5.88
CA PRO A 82 -4.95 -19.76 -4.70
C PRO A 82 -4.90 -18.30 -4.24
N ILE A 83 -4.87 -18.11 -2.92
CA ILE A 83 -4.75 -16.81 -2.27
C ILE A 83 -3.37 -16.65 -1.64
N LEU A 84 -2.76 -15.47 -1.81
CA LEU A 84 -1.45 -15.12 -1.26
C LEU A 84 -1.59 -13.89 -0.36
N GLY A 85 -1.25 -14.04 0.92
CA GLY A 85 -1.10 -12.92 1.84
C GLY A 85 0.32 -12.40 1.80
N LEU A 86 0.51 -11.16 1.33
CA LEU A 86 1.82 -10.57 1.09
C LEU A 86 2.13 -9.47 2.11
N ASN A 87 3.43 -9.30 2.41
CA ASN A 87 3.90 -8.22 3.25
C ASN A 87 3.90 -6.89 2.47
N HIS A 88 3.34 -5.84 3.06
CA HIS A 88 3.23 -4.51 2.49
C HIS A 88 4.60 -3.87 2.21
N LEU A 89 5.55 -4.03 3.12
CA LEU A 89 6.89 -3.45 3.03
C LEU A 89 7.72 -4.17 1.97
N GLU A 90 7.60 -5.49 1.88
CA GLU A 90 8.18 -6.24 0.75
C GLU A 90 7.57 -5.78 -0.57
N GLY A 91 6.25 -5.54 -0.61
CA GLY A 91 5.59 -4.94 -1.76
C GLY A 91 6.20 -3.59 -2.17
N HIS A 92 6.51 -2.73 -1.19
CA HIS A 92 7.24 -1.49 -1.44
C HIS A 92 8.63 -1.73 -2.02
N PHE A 93 9.42 -2.62 -1.42
CA PHE A 93 10.75 -2.97 -1.92
C PHE A 93 10.70 -3.50 -3.37
N TYR A 94 9.89 -4.52 -3.63
CA TYR A 94 9.79 -5.15 -4.95
C TYR A 94 9.20 -4.23 -6.01
N SER A 95 8.40 -3.24 -5.63
CA SER A 95 7.85 -2.27 -6.58
C SER A 95 8.93 -1.48 -7.33
N ALA A 96 10.09 -1.24 -6.70
CA ALA A 96 11.21 -0.53 -7.32
C ALA A 96 11.85 -1.30 -8.50
N PHE A 97 11.61 -2.61 -8.55
CA PHE A 97 12.15 -3.55 -9.53
C PHE A 97 11.11 -4.03 -10.55
N ILE A 98 9.91 -3.43 -10.58
CA ILE A 98 8.95 -3.72 -11.65
C ILE A 98 9.60 -3.38 -13.00
N ASN A 99 9.68 -4.37 -13.89
CA ASN A 99 10.37 -4.31 -15.20
C ASN A 99 11.88 -4.06 -15.13
N LYS A 100 12.53 -4.37 -14.00
CA LYS A 100 13.98 -4.32 -13.84
C LYS A 100 14.48 -5.61 -13.23
N GLU A 101 15.73 -5.96 -13.53
CA GLU A 101 16.39 -7.06 -12.85
C GLU A 101 16.77 -6.62 -11.42
N LEU A 102 16.65 -7.57 -10.49
CA LEU A 102 17.02 -7.40 -9.08
C LEU A 102 18.24 -8.29 -8.82
N GLU A 103 19.36 -7.66 -8.54
CA GLU A 103 20.61 -8.33 -8.18
C GLU A 103 20.85 -8.21 -6.68
N PHE A 104 21.30 -9.31 -6.06
CA PHE A 104 21.63 -9.36 -4.64
C PHE A 104 23.16 -9.43 -4.41
N PRO A 105 23.67 -8.91 -3.29
CA PRO A 105 22.93 -8.22 -2.22
C PRO A 105 22.52 -6.79 -2.63
N VAL A 106 21.38 -6.32 -2.12
CA VAL A 106 20.90 -4.95 -2.37
C VAL A 106 20.55 -4.24 -1.07
N LEU A 107 20.95 -2.97 -0.99
CA LEU A 107 20.59 -2.07 0.09
C LEU A 107 19.35 -1.26 -0.31
N CYS A 108 18.30 -1.32 0.50
CA CYS A 108 17.06 -0.58 0.31
C CYS A 108 16.92 0.51 1.38
N LEU A 109 16.57 1.71 0.94
CA LEU A 109 16.07 2.77 1.80
C LEU A 109 14.53 2.79 1.70
N LEU A 110 13.86 2.31 2.73
CA LEU A 110 12.40 2.30 2.83
C LEU A 110 11.93 3.56 3.57
N VAL A 111 11.29 4.47 2.83
CA VAL A 111 10.77 5.74 3.35
C VAL A 111 9.30 5.86 3.01
N SER A 112 8.45 5.96 4.04
CA SER A 112 7.00 6.15 3.92
C SER A 112 6.47 7.06 5.03
N GLY A 113 5.15 7.23 5.10
CA GLY A 113 4.50 7.92 6.21
C GLY A 113 4.75 7.27 7.58
N GLY A 114 5.02 5.96 7.65
CA GLY A 114 5.19 5.23 8.92
C GLY A 114 6.48 4.40 9.03
N HIS A 115 7.37 4.47 8.03
CA HIS A 115 8.62 3.70 8.02
C HIS A 115 9.76 4.57 7.54
N SER A 116 10.91 4.47 8.19
CA SER A 116 12.18 5.05 7.79
C SER A 116 13.28 4.08 8.19
N GLN A 117 13.63 3.19 7.26
CA GLN A 117 14.46 2.01 7.51
C GLN A 117 15.49 1.81 6.40
N ILE A 118 16.66 1.30 6.77
CA ILE A 118 17.69 0.80 5.87
C ILE A 118 17.68 -0.72 5.99
N MET A 119 17.43 -1.41 4.88
CA MET A 119 17.27 -2.86 4.83
C MET A 119 18.30 -3.45 3.86
N LEU A 120 19.02 -4.48 4.28
CA LEU A 120 19.95 -5.23 3.44
C LEU A 120 19.30 -6.55 3.03
N TYR A 121 18.93 -6.68 1.76
CA TYR A 121 18.45 -7.92 1.18
C TYR A 121 19.62 -8.75 0.65
N LYS A 122 19.79 -9.95 1.18
CA LYS A 122 20.82 -10.93 0.77
C LYS A 122 20.31 -11.87 -0.32
N ARG A 123 19.00 -12.14 -0.32
CA ARG A 123 18.24 -12.86 -1.37
C ARG A 123 16.75 -12.49 -1.22
N TYR A 124 15.89 -13.03 -2.09
CA TYR A 124 14.46 -12.67 -2.14
C TYR A 124 13.72 -12.79 -0.79
N ASP A 125 14.03 -13.80 0.01
CA ASP A 125 13.36 -14.13 1.27
C ASP A 125 14.25 -13.91 2.50
N GLU A 126 15.42 -13.28 2.31
CA GLU A 126 16.36 -13.00 3.40
C GLU A 126 16.80 -11.55 3.35
N PHE A 127 16.37 -10.81 4.37
CA PHE A 127 16.84 -9.46 4.62
C PHE A 127 17.05 -9.23 6.11
N GLU A 128 17.83 -8.20 6.41
CA GLU A 128 17.98 -7.67 7.76
C GLU A 128 17.77 -6.15 7.76
N ILE A 129 17.16 -5.64 8.84
CA ILE A 129 17.09 -4.19 9.08
C ILE A 129 18.44 -3.77 9.64
N VAL A 130 19.19 -2.98 8.87
CA VAL A 130 20.51 -2.46 9.23
C VAL A 130 20.38 -1.26 10.17
N GLY A 131 19.31 -0.48 10.00
CA GLY A 131 18.99 0.64 10.88
C GLY A 131 17.60 1.17 10.62
N GLU A 132 16.98 1.74 11.64
CA GLU A 132 15.65 2.33 11.58
C GLU A 132 15.52 3.52 12.52
N THR A 133 14.58 4.42 12.20
CA THR A 133 14.20 5.49 13.12
C THR A 133 13.78 4.91 14.47
N GLN A 134 14.11 5.63 15.55
CA GLN A 134 13.70 5.26 16.92
C GLN A 134 12.43 6.01 17.36
N ASP A 135 11.96 6.96 16.55
CA ASP A 135 10.81 7.80 16.82
C ASP A 135 9.93 7.95 15.56
N ASP A 136 9.84 9.16 15.01
CA ASP A 136 8.99 9.47 13.89
C ASP A 136 9.65 9.02 12.57
N ALA A 137 8.85 8.42 11.69
CA ALA A 137 9.26 8.27 10.31
C ALA A 137 9.33 9.64 9.62
N VAL A 138 10.21 9.79 8.63
CA VAL A 138 10.38 11.08 7.93
C VAL A 138 9.06 11.58 7.30
N GLY A 139 8.23 10.69 6.73
CA GLY A 139 6.93 11.09 6.20
C GLY A 139 5.98 11.63 7.28
N GLU A 140 5.99 11.04 8.48
CA GLU A 140 5.23 11.54 9.63
C GLU A 140 5.76 12.91 10.11
N VAL A 141 7.07 13.13 10.10
CA VAL A 141 7.67 14.44 10.42
C VAL A 141 7.15 15.50 9.44
N TYR A 142 7.15 15.22 8.13
CA TYR A 142 6.59 16.13 7.12
C TYR A 142 5.12 16.48 7.42
N ASP A 143 4.30 15.48 7.74
CA ASP A 143 2.89 15.70 8.08
C ASP A 143 2.71 16.51 9.37
N LYS A 144 3.52 16.25 10.41
CA LYS A 144 3.50 17.00 11.68
C LYS A 144 3.92 18.45 11.50
N ILE A 145 4.97 18.70 10.72
CA ILE A 145 5.45 20.05 10.43
C ILE A 145 4.43 20.82 9.58
N ALA A 146 3.87 20.21 8.54
CA ALA A 146 2.83 20.83 7.72
C ALA A 146 1.61 21.22 8.57
N ARG A 147 1.19 20.34 9.51
CA ARG A 147 0.11 20.64 10.45
C ARG A 147 0.45 21.81 11.37
N LYS A 148 1.66 21.82 11.94
CA LYS A 148 2.12 22.90 12.85
C LYS A 148 2.20 24.26 12.14
N LEU A 149 2.50 24.25 10.84
CA LEU A 149 2.56 25.43 9.98
C LEU A 149 1.21 25.78 9.31
N ASN A 150 0.14 25.05 9.61
CA ASN A 150 -1.18 25.21 8.97
C ASN A 150 -1.16 25.10 7.44
N LEU A 151 -0.28 24.26 6.88
CA LEU A 151 -0.15 24.03 5.44
C LEU A 151 -1.16 23.00 4.90
N GLY A 152 -1.70 22.14 5.77
CA GLY A 152 -2.68 21.12 5.43
C GLY A 152 -2.10 19.69 5.46
N PHE A 153 -2.82 18.76 4.82
CA PHE A 153 -2.49 17.33 4.76
C PHE A 153 -2.88 16.75 3.37
N PRO A 154 -2.09 15.82 2.80
CA PRO A 154 -0.79 15.32 3.28
C PRO A 154 0.31 16.38 3.15
N GLY A 155 1.17 16.47 4.16
CA GLY A 155 2.17 17.51 4.32
C GLY A 155 3.38 17.38 3.39
N GLY A 156 3.79 16.14 3.09
CA GLY A 156 4.92 15.83 2.22
C GLY A 156 4.92 16.61 0.91
N PRO A 157 3.94 16.38 0.01
CA PRO A 157 3.87 17.07 -1.29
C PRO A 157 3.71 18.58 -1.18
N ILE A 158 3.07 19.08 -0.12
CA ILE A 158 2.85 20.52 0.07
C ILE A 158 4.19 21.19 0.40
N ILE A 159 4.95 20.66 1.35
CA ILE A 159 6.26 21.18 1.73
C ILE A 159 7.24 21.13 0.55
N ASP A 160 7.27 20.00 -0.18
CA ASP A 160 8.14 19.80 -1.36
C ASP A 160 7.80 20.71 -2.55
N SER A 161 6.58 21.29 -2.57
CA SER A 161 6.22 22.28 -3.59
C SER A 161 6.63 23.72 -3.24
N ILE A 162 6.96 23.97 -1.98
CA ILE A 162 7.33 25.31 -1.46
C ILE A 162 8.84 25.51 -1.52
N TRP A 163 9.61 24.44 -1.34
CA TRP A 163 11.07 24.41 -1.23
C TRP A 163 11.68 23.54 -2.31
#